data_AF-A0A932JEX9-F1
#
_entry.id   AF-A0A932JEX9-F1
#
_cell.length_a   1.000
_cell.length_b   1.000
_cell.length_c   1.000
_cell.angle_alpha   90.00
_cell.angle_beta   90.00
_cell.angle_gamma   90.00
#
_symmetry.space_group_name_H-M   'P 1'
#
loop_
_entity.id
_entity.type
_entity.pdbx_description
1 polymer ?
#
loop_
_entity_poly.entity_id
_entity_poly.type
_entity_poly.pdbx_seq_one_letter_code
_entity_poly.pdbx_strand_id
1 'polypeptide(L)'
;MDSIQAEQGQDNSLGLTAIPSRKYGYLIIYGFLALIGITSVILSKIYRQMPKKTEVIAKRTIPAKASTYTLMLSPLDSETSGTIGQSIRKDIGSDSTITKMVVGGSALYKQCSSGAEYGKLISQGLREAQPAMIDKQALMFSQFIGIMISDTLPAKLYLAGQLGGTTMTQVDKRISGTCRDLKLRSDVLGKVRVVSYLRPTDNQMNRQFLQYFRDRGFEVEER
;
A
#
# COMPACT_ATOMS: atom_id res chain seq x y z
N MET A 1 46.87 -3.46 82.71
CA MET A 1 47.80 -2.36 82.98
C MET A 1 48.42 -1.96 81.66
N ASP A 2 48.56 -0.65 81.48
CA ASP A 2 49.34 0.04 80.45
C ASP A 2 48.82 0.11 79.01
N SER A 3 48.26 1.30 78.77
CA SER A 3 48.41 2.19 77.62
C SER A 3 49.52 1.88 76.62
N ILE A 4 49.15 1.92 75.34
CA ILE A 4 50.05 2.33 74.25
C ILE A 4 49.33 3.41 73.44
N GLN A 5 49.89 4.63 73.49
CA GLN A 5 49.70 5.67 72.48
C GLN A 5 50.80 5.52 71.42
N ALA A 6 50.47 5.81 70.16
CA ALA A 6 51.37 6.32 69.13
C ALA A 6 50.48 7.05 68.10
N GLU A 7 50.42 8.38 68.10
CA GLU A 7 51.24 9.34 67.34
C GLU A 7 50.90 9.44 65.84
N GLN A 8 50.33 10.62 65.51
CA GLN A 8 50.44 11.47 64.32
C GLN A 8 50.45 10.87 62.89
N GLY A 9 49.55 11.43 62.06
CA GLY A 9 49.56 11.31 60.61
C GLY A 9 48.57 12.28 59.96
N GLN A 10 49.08 13.45 59.59
CA GLN A 10 48.45 14.62 59.01
C GLN A 10 47.97 14.39 57.56
N ASP A 11 46.76 14.82 57.19
CA ASP A 11 46.46 15.15 55.77
C ASP A 11 45.27 16.12 55.58
N ASN A 12 45.63 17.37 55.28
CA ASN A 12 45.03 18.28 54.30
C ASN A 12 43.50 18.36 54.15
N SER A 13 42.85 19.18 54.99
CA SER A 13 41.51 19.70 54.70
C SER A 13 41.58 20.90 53.73
N LEU A 14 41.51 20.60 52.42
CA LEU A 14 41.17 21.56 51.38
C LEU A 14 39.80 22.17 51.71
N GLY A 15 39.79 23.50 51.92
CA GLY A 15 38.57 24.29 52.07
C GLY A 15 37.74 24.25 50.80
N LEU A 16 36.80 23.29 50.72
CA LEU A 16 35.71 23.33 49.75
C LEU A 16 34.73 24.42 50.15
N THR A 17 34.76 25.48 49.34
CA THR A 17 33.76 26.54 49.24
C THR A 17 32.33 26.03 49.41
N ALA A 18 31.58 26.68 50.29
CA ALA A 18 30.19 26.41 50.60
C ALA A 18 29.30 26.43 49.34
N ILE A 19 28.69 25.27 49.03
CA ILE A 19 27.60 25.17 48.05
C ILE A 19 26.29 25.48 48.80
N PRO A 20 25.52 26.52 48.44
CA PRO A 20 24.28 26.82 49.12
C PRO A 20 23.26 25.71 48.83
N SER A 21 22.88 24.93 49.85
CA SER A 21 21.83 23.93 49.72
C SER A 21 20.49 24.64 49.50
N ARG A 22 20.02 24.68 48.25
CA ARG A 22 18.73 25.28 47.91
C ARG A 22 17.63 24.32 48.35
N LYS A 23 16.99 24.61 49.49
CA LYS A 23 15.96 23.81 50.20
C LYS A 23 14.72 23.39 49.36
N TYR A 24 14.67 23.72 48.07
CA TYR A 24 13.54 23.44 47.18
C TYR A 24 13.95 22.69 45.88
N GLY A 25 15.20 22.21 45.77
CA GLY A 25 15.64 21.47 44.58
C GLY A 25 14.81 20.21 44.30
N TYR A 26 14.31 19.54 45.34
CA TYR A 26 13.48 18.35 45.19
C TYR A 26 12.11 18.64 44.54
N LEU A 27 11.53 19.83 44.77
CA LEU A 27 10.26 20.23 44.14
C LEU A 27 10.39 20.38 42.63
N ILE A 28 11.56 20.84 42.16
CA ILE A 28 11.85 20.94 40.72
C ILE A 28 11.93 19.54 40.10
N ILE A 29 12.55 18.59 40.81
CA ILE A 29 12.65 17.19 40.37
C ILE A 29 11.26 16.54 40.29
N TYR A 30 10.41 16.74 41.30
CA TYR A 30 9.03 16.23 41.27
C TYR A 30 8.18 16.90 40.18
N GLY A 31 8.36 18.21 39.96
CA GLY A 31 7.71 18.93 38.86
C GLY A 31 8.09 18.36 37.49
N PHE A 32 9.36 18.02 37.28
CA PHE A 32 9.84 17.42 36.04
C PHE A 32 9.28 16.01 35.83
N LEU A 33 9.24 15.18 36.87
CA LEU A 33 8.62 13.85 36.83
C LEU A 33 7.12 13.91 36.52
N ALA A 34 6.40 14.85 37.12
CA ALA A 34 4.99 15.08 36.83
C ALA A 34 4.76 15.49 35.37
N LEU A 35 5.64 16.35 34.82
CA LEU A 35 5.58 16.76 33.42
C LEU A 35 5.78 15.56 32.46
N ILE A 36 6.74 14.67 32.76
CA ILE A 36 6.96 13.44 31.98
C ILE A 36 5.72 12.52 32.03
N GLY A 37 5.12 12.36 33.22
CA GLY A 37 3.89 11.59 33.41
C GLY A 37 2.71 12.13 32.60
N ILE A 38 2.50 13.45 32.62
CA ILE A 38 1.43 14.09 31.84
C ILE A 38 1.69 13.93 30.33
N THR A 39 2.94 14.13 29.89
CA THR A 39 3.33 14.01 28.48
C THR A 39 3.10 12.59 27.96
N SER A 40 3.42 11.57 28.74
CA SER A 40 3.21 10.16 28.38
C SER A 40 1.72 9.76 28.32
N VAL A 41 0.86 10.34 29.17
CA VAL A 41 -0.60 10.17 29.08
C VAL A 41 -1.17 10.84 27.83
N ILE A 42 -0.72 12.06 27.50
CA ILE A 42 -1.13 12.77 26.29
C ILE A 42 -0.69 12.00 25.04
N LEU A 43 0.57 11.56 24.99
CA LEU A 43 1.08 10.72 23.89
C LEU A 43 0.25 9.45 23.75
N SER A 44 -0.09 8.77 24.86
CA SER A 44 -0.91 7.55 24.83
C SER A 44 -2.31 7.81 24.27
N LYS A 45 -2.95 8.94 24.60
CA LYS A 45 -4.25 9.31 24.02
C LYS A 45 -4.14 9.62 22.53
N ILE A 46 -3.12 10.37 22.11
CA ILE A 46 -2.88 10.68 20.70
C ILE A 46 -2.57 9.39 19.92
N TYR A 47 -1.74 8.49 20.47
CA TYR A 47 -1.40 7.22 19.85
C TYR A 47 -2.60 6.28 19.74
N ARG A 48 -3.53 6.34 20.71
CA ARG A 48 -4.79 5.57 20.67
C ARG A 48 -5.78 6.12 19.65
N GLN A 49 -5.69 7.41 19.31
CA GLN A 49 -6.50 8.05 18.27
C GLN A 49 -5.89 7.94 16.87
N MET A 50 -4.60 7.63 16.75
CA MET A 50 -4.03 7.26 15.46
C MET A 50 -4.66 5.94 14.98
N PRO A 51 -5.07 5.85 13.70
CA PRO A 51 -5.60 4.62 13.15
C PRO A 51 -4.52 3.54 13.26
N LYS A 52 -4.80 2.49 14.04
CA LYS A 52 -3.91 1.35 14.21
C LYS A 52 -3.52 0.81 12.83
N LYS A 53 -2.24 0.88 12.46
CA LYS A 53 -1.71 0.33 11.21
C LYS A 53 -1.77 -1.21 11.14
N THR A 54 -2.27 -1.85 12.18
CA THR A 54 -2.44 -3.28 12.31
C THR A 54 -3.82 -3.56 12.88
N GLU A 55 -4.86 -3.32 12.07
CA GLU A 55 -6.05 -4.13 12.20
C GLU A 55 -5.58 -5.55 11.87
N VAL A 56 -5.45 -6.37 12.92
CA VAL A 56 -5.22 -7.81 12.77
C VAL A 56 -6.34 -8.29 11.88
N ILE A 57 -5.95 -8.63 10.65
CA ILE A 57 -6.77 -9.05 9.54
C ILE A 57 -7.80 -10.04 10.10
N ALA A 58 -9.05 -9.59 10.21
CA ALA A 58 -10.16 -10.50 10.40
C ALA A 58 -10.11 -11.44 9.19
N LYS A 59 -9.59 -12.65 9.42
CA LYS A 59 -9.55 -13.74 8.45
C LYS A 59 -10.98 -13.84 7.94
N ARG A 60 -11.21 -13.51 6.65
CA ARG A 60 -12.57 -13.40 6.09
C ARG A 60 -13.37 -14.64 6.47
N THR A 61 -14.41 -14.44 7.27
CA THR A 61 -15.30 -15.53 7.70
C THR A 61 -16.20 -16.00 6.56
N ILE A 62 -16.41 -15.15 5.55
CA ILE A 62 -17.22 -15.41 4.37
C ILE A 62 -16.29 -15.66 3.18
N PRO A 63 -16.41 -16.81 2.47
CA PRO A 63 -15.61 -17.09 1.29
C PRO A 63 -15.91 -16.09 0.17
N ALA A 64 -14.87 -15.70 -0.56
CA ALA A 64 -15.03 -14.79 -1.68
C ALA A 64 -15.83 -15.46 -2.83
N LYS A 65 -16.70 -14.69 -3.48
CA LYS A 65 -17.51 -15.13 -4.63
C LYS A 65 -17.00 -14.58 -5.96
N ALA A 66 -16.25 -13.49 -5.92
CA ALA A 66 -15.65 -12.85 -7.08
C ALA A 66 -14.26 -12.33 -6.73
N SER A 67 -13.45 -12.10 -7.75
CA SER A 67 -12.13 -11.50 -7.60
C SER A 67 -12.00 -10.27 -8.49
N THR A 68 -11.31 -9.28 -7.98
CA THR A 68 -11.18 -7.99 -8.60
C THR A 68 -9.73 -7.54 -8.51
N TYR A 69 -9.18 -7.24 -9.67
CA TYR A 69 -7.77 -7.00 -9.90
C TYR A 69 -7.61 -5.65 -10.58
N THR A 70 -6.80 -4.75 -10.04
CA THR A 70 -6.48 -3.48 -10.70
C THR A 70 -4.99 -3.44 -10.99
N LEU A 71 -4.65 -3.30 -12.27
CA LEU A 71 -3.30 -3.10 -12.73
C LEU A 71 -3.09 -1.63 -13.11
N MET A 72 -2.13 -0.99 -12.45
CA MET A 72 -1.74 0.41 -12.66
C MET A 72 -0.49 0.44 -13.54
N LEU A 73 -0.64 0.93 -14.76
CA LEU A 73 0.38 0.83 -15.81
C LEU A 73 1.38 1.99 -15.77
N SER A 74 0.92 3.20 -15.48
CA SER A 74 1.73 4.42 -15.49
C SER A 74 1.18 5.44 -14.51
N PRO A 75 1.97 6.49 -14.18
CA PRO A 75 1.48 7.56 -13.35
C PRO A 75 0.40 8.38 -14.08
N LEU A 76 -0.53 8.93 -13.30
CA LEU A 76 -1.55 9.90 -13.69
C LEU A 76 -1.55 11.07 -12.70
N ASP A 77 -2.17 12.19 -13.07
CA ASP A 77 -2.33 13.32 -12.17
C ASP A 77 -3.22 12.96 -10.95
N SER A 78 -3.16 13.79 -9.91
CA SER A 78 -3.84 13.49 -8.65
C SER A 78 -5.36 13.50 -8.74
N GLU A 79 -5.94 14.34 -9.59
CA GLU A 79 -7.39 14.45 -9.77
C GLU A 79 -7.93 13.22 -10.50
N THR A 80 -7.31 12.85 -11.62
CA THR A 80 -7.65 11.66 -12.40
C THR A 80 -7.45 10.39 -11.57
N SER A 81 -6.31 10.28 -10.86
CA SER A 81 -6.03 9.14 -9.98
C SER A 81 -7.05 9.00 -8.85
N GLY A 82 -7.47 10.12 -8.25
CA GLY A 82 -8.52 10.16 -7.24
C GLY A 82 -9.86 9.68 -7.80
N THR A 83 -10.24 10.18 -8.97
CA THR A 83 -11.50 9.85 -9.65
C THR A 83 -11.56 8.37 -10.04
N ILE A 84 -10.49 7.81 -10.60
CA ILE A 84 -10.43 6.39 -10.97
C ILE A 84 -10.55 5.50 -9.73
N GLY A 85 -9.79 5.81 -8.66
CA GLY A 85 -9.86 5.02 -7.43
C GLY A 85 -11.24 5.03 -6.77
N GLN A 86 -11.93 6.19 -6.80
CA GLN A 86 -13.31 6.28 -6.32
C GLN A 86 -14.31 5.55 -7.23
N SER A 87 -14.15 5.66 -8.55
CA SER A 87 -15.00 4.99 -9.54
C SER A 87 -14.94 3.47 -9.38
N ILE A 88 -13.74 2.90 -9.33
CA ILE A 88 -13.53 1.45 -9.14
C ILE A 88 -14.08 0.99 -7.79
N ARG A 89 -13.85 1.75 -6.72
CA ARG A 89 -14.44 1.45 -5.40
C ARG A 89 -15.97 1.42 -5.47
N LYS A 90 -16.59 2.37 -6.18
CA LYS A 90 -18.04 2.45 -6.33
C LYS A 90 -18.59 1.27 -7.16
N ASP A 91 -17.87 0.84 -8.19
CA ASP A 91 -18.26 -0.33 -9.00
C ASP A 91 -18.28 -1.64 -8.19
N ILE A 92 -17.39 -1.77 -7.20
CA ILE A 92 -17.40 -2.92 -6.28
C ILE A 92 -18.53 -2.80 -5.24
N GLY A 93 -18.81 -1.59 -4.76
CA GLY A 93 -19.91 -1.33 -3.84
C GLY A 93 -19.87 -2.14 -2.53
N SER A 94 -21.04 -2.59 -2.07
CA SER A 94 -21.21 -3.44 -0.88
C SER A 94 -20.56 -4.82 -1.01
N ASP A 95 -20.30 -5.26 -2.24
CA ASP A 95 -19.75 -6.59 -2.53
C ASP A 95 -18.26 -6.70 -2.16
N SER A 96 -17.64 -5.61 -1.71
CA SER A 96 -16.25 -5.59 -1.24
C SER A 96 -15.96 -6.58 -0.10
N THR A 97 -16.97 -7.00 0.67
CA THR A 97 -16.86 -8.00 1.73
C THR A 97 -16.68 -9.43 1.19
N ILE A 98 -17.29 -9.72 0.04
CA ILE A 98 -17.29 -11.03 -0.64
C ILE A 98 -16.42 -11.04 -1.90
N THR A 99 -15.72 -9.95 -2.19
CA THR A 99 -14.88 -9.80 -3.38
C THR A 99 -13.42 -9.77 -2.97
N LYS A 100 -12.60 -10.70 -3.46
CA LYS A 100 -11.14 -10.62 -3.27
C LYS A 100 -10.62 -9.44 -4.09
N MET A 101 -9.90 -8.52 -3.45
CA MET A 101 -9.45 -7.28 -4.09
C MET A 101 -7.93 -7.24 -4.10
N VAL A 102 -7.31 -7.13 -5.28
CA VAL A 102 -5.86 -7.08 -5.43
C VAL A 102 -5.49 -5.89 -6.32
N VAL A 103 -4.55 -5.08 -5.84
CA VAL A 103 -3.94 -3.99 -6.60
C VAL A 103 -2.51 -4.39 -6.98
N GLY A 104 -2.11 -4.05 -8.19
CA GLY A 104 -0.76 -4.25 -8.69
C GLY A 104 -0.33 -3.11 -9.59
N GLY A 105 0.95 -2.78 -9.54
CA GLY A 105 1.59 -1.77 -10.36
C GLY A 105 3.04 -1.64 -9.95
N SER A 106 3.77 -0.73 -10.58
CA SER A 106 5.22 -0.61 -10.35
C SER A 106 5.57 -0.06 -8.96
N ALA A 107 4.62 0.62 -8.32
CA ALA A 107 4.82 1.24 -7.01
C ALA A 107 4.36 0.35 -5.86
N LEU A 108 3.34 -0.48 -6.10
CA LEU A 108 2.72 -1.27 -5.04
C LEU A 108 2.08 -2.54 -5.57
N TYR A 109 2.10 -3.55 -4.71
CA TYR A 109 1.37 -4.79 -4.89
C TYR A 109 0.77 -5.19 -3.54
N LYS A 110 -0.56 -5.34 -3.48
CA LYS A 110 -1.24 -5.67 -2.23
C LYS A 110 -2.61 -6.29 -2.44
N GLN A 111 -2.93 -7.32 -1.66
CA GLN A 111 -4.31 -7.76 -1.47
C GLN A 111 -4.97 -6.89 -0.39
N CYS A 112 -6.12 -6.32 -0.71
CA CYS A 112 -6.85 -5.39 0.14
C CYS A 112 -7.94 -6.10 0.94
N SER A 113 -8.20 -5.62 2.16
CA SER A 113 -9.22 -6.16 3.04
C SER A 113 -10.59 -5.48 2.85
N SER A 114 -10.59 -4.21 2.42
CA SER A 114 -11.81 -3.39 2.26
C SER A 114 -11.80 -2.59 0.96
N GLY A 115 -13.00 -2.23 0.47
CA GLY A 115 -13.14 -1.39 -0.72
C GLY A 115 -12.60 0.03 -0.53
N ALA A 116 -12.61 0.55 0.70
CA ALA A 116 -12.03 1.86 1.03
C ALA A 116 -10.50 1.84 0.91
N GLU A 117 -9.87 0.79 1.45
CA GLU A 117 -8.43 0.57 1.27
C GLU A 117 -8.09 0.38 -0.21
N TYR A 118 -8.89 -0.41 -0.93
CA TYR A 118 -8.69 -0.67 -2.35
C TYR A 118 -8.65 0.61 -3.19
N GLY A 119 -9.67 1.45 -3.08
CA GLY A 119 -9.73 2.71 -3.82
C GLY A 119 -8.58 3.67 -3.46
N LYS A 120 -8.22 3.75 -2.17
CA LYS A 120 -7.09 4.57 -1.71
C LYS A 120 -5.77 4.11 -2.31
N LEU A 121 -5.51 2.79 -2.32
CA LEU A 121 -4.29 2.24 -2.87
C LEU A 121 -4.23 2.39 -4.39
N ILE A 122 -5.36 2.29 -5.10
CA ILE A 122 -5.39 2.61 -6.54
C ILE A 122 -4.97 4.06 -6.78
N SER A 123 -5.59 5.02 -6.08
CA SER A 123 -5.25 6.44 -6.24
C SER A 123 -3.81 6.75 -5.82
N GLN A 124 -3.25 6.02 -4.86
CA GLN A 124 -1.84 6.15 -4.48
C GLN A 124 -0.93 5.55 -5.57
N GLY A 125 -1.19 4.31 -5.98
CA GLY A 125 -0.37 3.61 -6.95
C GLY A 125 -0.36 4.25 -8.33
N LEU A 126 -1.47 4.86 -8.75
CA LEU A 126 -1.53 5.66 -9.97
C LEU A 126 -0.77 6.98 -9.87
N ARG A 127 -0.49 7.51 -8.68
CA ARG A 127 0.36 8.71 -8.55
C ARG A 127 1.84 8.36 -8.46
N GLU A 128 2.14 7.24 -7.80
CA GLU A 128 3.50 6.81 -7.50
C GLU A 128 4.07 5.83 -8.55
N ALA A 129 3.27 5.43 -9.54
CA ALA A 129 3.71 4.52 -10.59
C ALA A 129 4.89 5.08 -11.39
N GLN A 130 5.69 4.17 -11.93
CA GLN A 130 6.81 4.47 -12.80
C GLN A 130 6.27 4.83 -14.19
N PRO A 131 6.96 5.74 -14.91
CA PRO A 131 6.60 6.11 -16.28
C PRO A 131 6.38 4.90 -17.20
N ALA A 132 5.52 5.08 -18.20
CA ALA A 132 5.09 4.02 -19.09
C ALA A 132 6.25 3.41 -19.90
N MET A 133 6.77 2.28 -19.43
CA MET A 133 7.81 1.49 -20.10
C MET A 133 7.28 0.10 -20.41
N ILE A 134 7.18 -0.27 -21.68
CA ILE A 134 6.53 -1.52 -22.10
C ILE A 134 7.18 -2.77 -21.50
N ASP A 135 8.51 -2.80 -21.37
CA ASP A 135 9.21 -3.97 -20.81
C ASP A 135 8.86 -4.19 -19.33
N LYS A 136 8.80 -3.11 -18.54
CA LYS A 136 8.40 -3.16 -17.14
C LYS A 136 6.92 -3.49 -17.01
N GLN A 137 6.08 -2.87 -17.83
CA GLN A 137 4.64 -3.13 -17.83
C GLN A 137 4.32 -4.57 -18.21
N ALA A 138 5.01 -5.14 -19.19
CA ALA A 138 4.84 -6.54 -19.58
C ALA A 138 5.26 -7.50 -18.47
N LEU A 139 6.38 -7.23 -17.79
CA LEU A 139 6.81 -8.02 -16.63
C LEU A 139 5.78 -7.95 -15.49
N MET A 140 5.30 -6.76 -15.16
CA MET A 140 4.26 -6.58 -14.14
C MET A 140 2.96 -7.27 -14.54
N PHE A 141 2.56 -7.15 -15.80
CA PHE A 141 1.37 -7.81 -16.35
C PHE A 141 1.50 -9.33 -16.20
N SER A 142 2.65 -9.91 -16.58
CA SER A 142 2.95 -11.33 -16.41
C SER A 142 2.84 -11.80 -14.96
N GLN A 143 3.48 -11.10 -14.03
CA GLN A 143 3.40 -11.42 -12.60
C GLN A 143 1.96 -11.35 -12.08
N PHE A 144 1.23 -10.30 -12.46
CA PHE A 144 -0.13 -10.07 -12.02
C PHE A 144 -1.10 -11.11 -12.54
N ILE A 145 -0.98 -11.49 -13.82
CA ILE A 145 -1.77 -12.59 -14.40
C ILE A 145 -1.39 -13.94 -13.80
N GLY A 146 -0.13 -14.19 -13.47
CA GLY A 146 0.29 -15.41 -12.76
C GLY A 146 -0.51 -15.64 -11.46
N ILE A 147 -0.81 -14.56 -10.73
CA ILE A 147 -1.66 -14.61 -9.54
C ILE A 147 -3.13 -14.87 -9.90
N MET A 148 -3.63 -14.27 -10.98
CA MET A 148 -5.01 -14.48 -11.44
C MET A 148 -5.28 -15.91 -11.92
N ILE A 149 -4.26 -16.59 -12.47
CA ILE A 149 -4.35 -18.00 -12.91
C ILE A 149 -4.58 -18.94 -11.72
N SER A 150 -4.05 -18.61 -10.55
CA SER A 150 -4.28 -19.40 -9.32
C SER A 150 -5.68 -19.20 -8.72
N ASP A 151 -6.49 -18.29 -9.26
CA ASP A 151 -7.81 -17.95 -8.74
C ASP A 151 -8.91 -18.51 -9.64
N THR A 152 -9.82 -19.30 -9.05
CA THR A 152 -10.94 -19.93 -9.76
C THR A 152 -12.21 -19.09 -9.80
N LEU A 153 -12.25 -17.95 -9.10
CA LEU A 153 -13.45 -17.11 -9.04
C LEU A 153 -13.62 -16.28 -10.34
N PRO A 154 -14.85 -15.91 -10.73
CA PRO A 154 -15.06 -14.91 -11.77
C PRO A 154 -14.27 -13.63 -11.45
N ALA A 155 -13.57 -13.09 -12.44
CA ALA A 155 -12.65 -11.98 -12.22
C ALA A 155 -12.97 -10.74 -13.04
N LYS A 156 -12.85 -9.55 -12.41
CA LYS A 156 -12.75 -8.27 -13.09
C LYS A 156 -11.29 -7.79 -13.08
N LEU A 157 -10.77 -7.42 -14.24
CA LEU A 157 -9.43 -6.83 -14.42
C LEU A 157 -9.59 -5.37 -14.84
N TYR A 158 -9.30 -4.43 -13.94
CA TYR A 158 -9.20 -3.01 -14.25
C TYR A 158 -7.79 -2.68 -14.74
N LEU A 159 -7.71 -2.01 -15.90
CA LEU A 159 -6.47 -1.49 -16.45
C LEU A 159 -6.49 0.03 -16.33
N ALA A 160 -5.59 0.62 -15.55
CA ALA A 160 -5.57 2.06 -15.30
C ALA A 160 -4.20 2.68 -15.63
N GLY A 161 -4.21 3.88 -16.21
CA GLY A 161 -3.01 4.59 -16.64
C GLY A 161 -2.85 4.59 -18.17
N GLN A 162 -1.61 4.62 -18.64
CA GLN A 162 -1.26 4.66 -20.05
C GLN A 162 -0.38 3.45 -20.40
N LEU A 163 -0.68 2.83 -21.54
CA LEU A 163 0.19 1.78 -22.08
C LEU A 163 1.49 2.40 -22.62
N GLY A 164 2.61 1.80 -22.27
CA GLY A 164 3.91 2.10 -22.85
C GLY A 164 4.10 1.39 -24.19
N GLY A 165 5.03 1.89 -24.98
CA GLY A 165 5.36 1.32 -26.29
C GLY A 165 4.91 2.20 -27.44
N THR A 166 5.67 2.16 -28.52
CA THR A 166 5.43 3.00 -29.71
C THR A 166 4.63 2.29 -30.79
N THR A 167 4.56 0.95 -30.72
CA THR A 167 3.90 0.11 -31.73
C THR A 167 3.20 -1.09 -31.10
N MET A 168 2.09 -1.51 -31.68
CA MET A 168 1.35 -2.70 -31.22
C MET A 168 2.17 -3.98 -31.36
N THR A 169 3.09 -4.05 -32.32
CA THR A 169 4.01 -5.19 -32.49
C THR A 169 4.90 -5.39 -31.26
N GLN A 170 5.39 -4.29 -30.65
CA GLN A 170 6.18 -4.38 -29.42
C GLN A 170 5.34 -4.86 -28.24
N VAL A 171 4.11 -4.35 -28.12
CA VAL A 171 3.15 -4.74 -27.09
C VAL A 171 2.81 -6.23 -27.22
N ASP A 172 2.44 -6.68 -28.42
CA ASP A 172 2.09 -8.07 -28.69
C ASP A 172 3.24 -9.04 -28.40
N LYS A 173 4.46 -8.72 -28.86
CA LYS A 173 5.65 -9.54 -28.58
C LYS A 173 5.90 -9.77 -27.09
N ARG A 174 5.50 -8.81 -26.24
CA ARG A 174 5.76 -8.85 -24.80
C ARG A 174 4.59 -9.37 -23.97
N ILE A 175 3.35 -9.16 -24.42
CA ILE A 175 2.15 -9.41 -23.62
C ILE A 175 1.33 -10.61 -24.15
N SER A 176 1.56 -11.05 -25.39
CA SER A 176 0.79 -12.13 -26.03
C SER A 176 0.76 -13.44 -25.25
N GLY A 177 1.90 -13.91 -24.76
CA GLY A 177 1.99 -15.12 -23.93
C GLY A 177 1.09 -15.00 -22.71
N THR A 178 1.23 -13.89 -21.97
CA THR A 178 0.42 -13.64 -20.77
C THR A 178 -1.07 -13.52 -21.07
N CYS A 179 -1.45 -12.87 -22.18
CA CYS A 179 -2.86 -12.77 -22.58
C CYS A 179 -3.45 -14.12 -22.99
N ARG A 180 -2.66 -15.01 -23.59
CA ARG A 180 -3.07 -16.39 -23.87
C ARG A 180 -3.35 -17.15 -22.57
N ASP A 181 -2.47 -17.02 -21.59
CA ASP A 181 -2.65 -17.69 -20.29
C ASP A 181 -3.87 -17.15 -19.54
N LEU A 182 -4.10 -15.83 -19.63
CA LEU A 182 -5.31 -15.19 -19.11
C LEU A 182 -6.58 -15.69 -19.81
N LYS A 183 -6.52 -15.95 -21.12
CA LYS A 183 -7.66 -16.46 -21.89
C LYS A 183 -7.98 -17.89 -21.50
N LEU A 184 -6.96 -18.75 -21.40
CA LEU A 184 -7.11 -20.12 -20.92
C LEU A 184 -7.76 -20.15 -19.53
N ARG A 185 -7.30 -19.28 -18.62
CA ARG A 185 -7.93 -19.09 -17.31
C ARG A 185 -9.39 -18.68 -17.44
N SER A 186 -9.69 -17.69 -18.29
CA SER A 186 -11.05 -17.18 -18.50
C SER A 186 -12.02 -18.27 -18.98
N ASP A 187 -11.53 -19.19 -19.81
CA ASP A 187 -12.35 -20.26 -20.39
C ASP A 187 -12.54 -21.45 -19.46
N VAL A 188 -11.49 -21.80 -18.70
CA VAL A 188 -11.45 -23.05 -17.93
C VAL A 188 -11.88 -22.85 -16.48
N LEU A 189 -11.46 -21.76 -15.84
CA LEU A 189 -11.65 -21.58 -14.39
C LEU A 189 -12.78 -20.61 -14.05
N GLY A 190 -12.86 -19.49 -14.77
CA GLY A 190 -13.91 -18.51 -14.53
C GLY A 190 -13.73 -17.28 -15.40
N LYS A 191 -14.84 -16.71 -15.86
CA LYS A 191 -14.84 -15.60 -16.82
C LYS A 191 -14.03 -14.42 -16.30
N VAL A 192 -13.16 -13.87 -17.15
CA VAL A 192 -12.45 -12.61 -16.90
C VAL A 192 -13.13 -11.51 -17.72
N ARG A 193 -13.53 -10.43 -17.05
CA ARG A 193 -13.98 -9.19 -17.69
C ARG A 193 -12.90 -8.12 -17.56
N VAL A 194 -12.63 -7.39 -18.62
CA VAL A 194 -11.64 -6.31 -18.64
C VAL A 194 -12.37 -4.98 -18.60
N VAL A 195 -11.98 -4.11 -17.68
CA VAL A 195 -12.54 -2.75 -17.57
C VAL A 195 -11.40 -1.75 -17.74
N SER A 196 -11.52 -0.89 -18.74
CA SER A 196 -10.50 0.06 -19.12
C SER A 196 -10.74 1.41 -18.46
N TYR A 197 -9.73 1.84 -17.71
CA TYR A 197 -9.51 3.23 -17.28
C TYR A 197 -8.22 3.77 -17.93
N LEU A 198 -7.95 3.34 -19.17
CA LEU A 198 -6.79 3.81 -19.91
C LEU A 198 -6.97 5.28 -20.30
N ARG A 199 -5.90 6.06 -20.16
CA ARG A 199 -5.86 7.48 -20.47
C ARG A 199 -4.60 7.81 -21.31
N PRO A 200 -4.69 8.79 -22.23
CA PRO A 200 -5.93 9.41 -22.71
C PRO A 200 -6.73 8.43 -23.61
N THR A 201 -8.04 8.64 -23.75
CA THR A 201 -8.99 7.70 -24.41
C THR A 201 -8.93 7.74 -25.95
N ASP A 202 -8.38 8.83 -26.49
CA ASP A 202 -8.13 9.04 -27.93
C ASP A 202 -6.81 8.43 -28.39
N ASN A 203 -5.96 7.99 -27.47
CA ASN A 203 -4.69 7.37 -27.80
C ASN A 203 -4.89 6.07 -28.62
N GLN A 204 -4.32 6.05 -29.83
CA GLN A 204 -4.43 4.93 -30.76
C GLN A 204 -3.89 3.62 -30.16
N MET A 205 -2.78 3.67 -29.41
CA MET A 205 -2.20 2.49 -28.78
C MET A 205 -3.13 1.90 -27.71
N ASN A 206 -3.75 2.75 -26.88
CA ASN A 206 -4.75 2.29 -25.91
C ASN A 206 -5.92 1.60 -26.61
N ARG A 207 -6.45 2.18 -27.69
CA ARG A 207 -7.54 1.57 -28.47
C ARG A 207 -7.16 0.23 -29.10
N GLN A 208 -5.98 0.16 -29.72
CA GLN A 208 -5.47 -1.10 -30.29
C GLN A 208 -5.26 -2.16 -29.22
N PHE A 209 -4.79 -1.78 -28.03
CA PHE A 209 -4.64 -2.69 -26.92
C PHE A 209 -5.98 -3.19 -26.36
N LEU A 210 -7.02 -2.37 -26.32
CA LEU A 210 -8.36 -2.83 -25.95
C LEU A 210 -8.97 -3.74 -27.02
N GLN A 211 -8.78 -3.39 -28.29
CA GLN A 211 -9.21 -4.23 -29.41
C GLN A 211 -8.53 -5.60 -29.36
N TYR A 212 -7.25 -5.65 -28.98
CA TYR A 212 -6.51 -6.89 -28.79
C TYR A 212 -7.15 -7.86 -27.78
N PHE A 213 -7.74 -7.35 -26.70
CA PHE A 213 -8.52 -8.16 -25.76
C PHE A 213 -9.86 -8.60 -26.36
N ARG A 214 -10.55 -7.71 -27.07
CA ARG A 214 -11.83 -8.04 -27.75
C ARG A 214 -11.67 -9.14 -28.79
N ASP A 215 -10.62 -9.04 -29.61
CA ASP A 215 -10.31 -10.02 -30.66
C ASP A 215 -10.02 -11.41 -30.07
N ARG A 216 -9.59 -11.46 -28.81
CA ARG A 216 -9.39 -12.69 -28.04
C ARG A 216 -10.63 -13.13 -27.27
N GLY A 217 -11.79 -12.50 -27.47
CA GLY A 217 -13.06 -12.90 -26.88
C GLY A 217 -13.25 -12.44 -25.42
N PHE A 218 -12.45 -11.51 -24.92
CA PHE A 218 -12.72 -10.89 -23.62
C PHE A 218 -13.85 -9.88 -23.72
N GLU A 219 -14.68 -9.82 -22.68
CA GLU A 219 -15.66 -8.73 -22.50
C GLU A 219 -14.89 -7.49 -22.01
N VAL A 220 -14.88 -6.42 -22.83
CA VAL A 220 -14.13 -5.19 -22.56
C VAL A 220 -15.09 -4.01 -22.41
N GLU A 221 -15.07 -3.39 -21.23
CA GLU A 221 -15.84 -2.19 -20.89
C GLU A 221 -14.93 -0.96 -20.82
N GLU A 222 -15.30 0.14 -21.47
CA GLU A 222 -14.53 1.40 -21.46
C GLU A 222 -15.16 2.43 -20.52
N ARG A 223 -14.35 3.10 -19.70
CA ARG A 223 -14.77 4.12 -18.72
C ARG A 223 -13.94 5.40 -18.84
#